data_AF-A0A3N5FYT7-F1
#
_entry.id   AF-A0A3N5FYT7-F1
#
_cell.length_a   1.000
_cell.length_b   1.000
_cell.length_c   1.000
_cell.angle_alpha   90.00
_cell.angle_beta   90.00
_cell.angle_gamma   90.00
#
_symmetry.space_group_name_H-M   'P 1'
#
loop_
_entity.id
_entity.type
_entity.pdbx_description
1 polymer ?
#
loop_
_entity_poly.entity_id
_entity_poly.type
_entity_poly.pdbx_seq_one_letter_code
_entity_poly.pdbx_strand_id
1 'polypeptide(L)' 'MGEVHLARAQFHTMVEGTKEDWACINEAMKPFIAELPDRVLAHLRLLEGDCGGFAVDRMEHCLQTATRAHRDGRDEEYVV' A
#
# COMPACT_ATOMS: atom_id res chain seq x y z
N MET A 1 -19.62 18.44 -8.71
CA MET A 1 -19.20 17.02 -8.79
C MET A 1 -20.04 16.30 -7.77
N GLY A 2 -21.00 15.48 -8.21
CA GLY A 2 -22.03 14.92 -7.32
C GLY A 2 -21.42 13.96 -6.30
N GLU A 3 -21.83 14.10 -5.04
CA GLU A 3 -21.43 13.22 -3.96
C GLU A 3 -21.95 11.80 -4.28
N VAL A 4 -21.02 10.86 -4.55
CA VAL A 4 -21.38 9.46 -4.77
C VAL A 4 -21.72 8.87 -3.41
N HIS A 5 -23.00 8.79 -3.08
CA HIS A 5 -23.46 8.06 -1.90
C HIS A 5 -23.27 6.56 -2.13
N LEU A 6 -22.10 6.06 -1.75
CA LEU A 6 -21.84 4.64 -1.63
C LEU A 6 -22.69 4.06 -0.50
N ALA A 7 -23.35 2.94 -0.77
CA ALA A 7 -24.05 2.19 0.26
C ALA A 7 -23.07 1.82 1.40
N ARG A 8 -23.56 1.89 2.64
CA ARG A 8 -22.76 1.60 3.84
C ARG A 8 -23.24 0.29 4.43
N ALA A 9 -22.31 -0.51 4.93
CA ALA A 9 -22.64 -1.65 5.76
C ALA A 9 -23.45 -1.22 7.00
N GLN A 10 -24.42 -2.04 7.40
CA GLN A 10 -25.32 -1.75 8.51
C GLN A 10 -25.03 -2.58 9.77
N PHE A 11 -24.19 -3.62 9.67
CA PHE A 11 -23.84 -4.44 10.82
C PHE A 11 -23.15 -3.63 11.92
N HIS A 12 -23.43 -3.95 13.19
CA HIS A 12 -22.73 -3.36 14.33
C HIS A 12 -21.59 -4.26 14.81
N THR A 13 -21.71 -5.57 14.59
CA THR A 13 -20.64 -6.55 14.83
C THR A 13 -20.33 -7.34 13.57
N MET A 14 -19.07 -7.75 13.38
CA MET A 14 -18.65 -8.44 12.14
C MET A 14 -19.38 -9.77 11.90
N VAL A 15 -19.88 -10.42 12.95
CA VAL A 15 -20.66 -11.67 12.87
C VAL A 15 -22.07 -11.45 12.32
N GLU A 16 -22.59 -10.23 12.40
CA GLU A 16 -23.87 -9.83 11.80
C GLU A 16 -23.74 -9.46 10.31
N GLY A 17 -22.51 -9.45 9.78
CA GLY A 17 -22.25 -8.98 8.42
C GLY A 17 -22.97 -9.83 7.36
N THR A 18 -23.75 -9.16 6.52
CA THR A 18 -24.44 -9.80 5.39
C THR A 18 -23.61 -9.73 4.11
N LYS A 19 -23.96 -10.56 3.13
CA LYS A 19 -23.32 -10.52 1.81
C LYS A 19 -23.44 -9.13 1.17
N GLU A 20 -24.58 -8.49 1.34
CA GLU A 20 -24.89 -7.18 0.82
C GLU A 20 -24.01 -6.10 1.47
N ASP A 21 -23.80 -6.18 2.79
CA ASP A 21 -22.88 -5.28 3.50
C ASP A 21 -21.45 -5.39 2.95
N TRP A 22 -20.96 -6.62 2.77
CA TRP A 22 -19.63 -6.88 2.23
C TRP A 22 -19.49 -6.44 0.77
N ALA A 23 -20.53 -6.62 -0.05
CA ALA A 23 -20.52 -6.12 -1.42
C ALA A 23 -20.38 -4.58 -1.44
N CYS A 24 -21.12 -3.88 -0.59
CA CYS A 24 -21.03 -2.41 -0.50
C CYS A 24 -19.63 -1.95 -0.05
N ILE A 25 -19.04 -2.61 0.95
CA ILE A 25 -17.66 -2.33 1.41
C ILE A 25 -16.66 -2.55 0.26
N ASN A 26 -16.76 -3.68 -0.44
CA ASN A 26 -15.85 -4.01 -1.54
C ASN A 26 -15.91 -2.97 -2.66
N GLU A 27 -17.11 -2.53 -3.07
CA GLU A 27 -17.26 -1.46 -4.07
C GLU A 27 -16.61 -0.16 -3.62
N ALA A 28 -16.79 0.22 -2.35
CA ALA A 28 -16.17 1.41 -1.78
C ALA A 28 -14.63 1.31 -1.67
N MET A 29 -14.09 0.10 -1.46
CA MET A 29 -12.66 -0.13 -1.32
C MET A 29 -11.90 -0.17 -2.65
N LYS A 30 -12.56 -0.44 -3.78
CA LYS A 30 -11.89 -0.59 -5.09
C LYS A 30 -10.94 0.57 -5.45
N PRO A 31 -11.33 1.85 -5.34
CA PRO A 31 -10.43 2.96 -5.66
C PRO A 31 -9.23 3.01 -4.71
N PHE A 32 -9.47 2.78 -3.42
CA PHE A 32 -8.41 2.76 -2.42
C PHE A 32 -7.41 1.63 -2.68
N ILE A 33 -7.87 0.43 -3.05
CA ILE A 33 -6.98 -0.69 -3.41
C ILE A 33 -6.17 -0.36 -4.67
N ALA A 34 -6.78 0.25 -5.68
CA ALA A 34 -6.09 0.63 -6.92
C ALA A 34 -4.91 1.58 -6.67
N GLU A 35 -5.04 2.49 -5.70
CA GLU A 35 -3.99 3.44 -5.31
C GLU A 35 -2.95 2.87 -4.32
N LEU A 36 -3.04 1.58 -3.95
CA LEU A 36 -2.10 0.96 -3.01
C LEU A 36 -0.63 1.10 -3.42
N PRO A 37 -0.23 0.84 -4.68
CA PRO A 37 1.18 0.95 -5.09
C PRO A 37 1.74 2.36 -4.87
N ASP A 38 0.95 3.40 -5.21
CA ASP A 38 1.37 4.79 -5.07
C ASP A 38 1.58 5.17 -3.60
N ARG A 39 0.72 4.70 -2.70
CA ARG A 39 0.88 4.94 -1.26
C ARG A 39 2.12 4.25 -0.72
N VAL A 40 2.39 3.01 -1.12
CA VAL A 40 3.61 2.29 -0.71
C VAL A 40 4.86 3.06 -1.17
N LEU A 41 4.89 3.50 -2.42
CA LEU A 41 5.99 4.31 -2.95
C LEU A 41 6.14 5.65 -2.23
N ALA A 42 5.03 6.33 -1.90
CA ALA A 42 5.06 7.56 -1.14
C ALA A 42 5.67 7.37 0.26
N HIS A 43 5.38 6.25 0.93
CA HIS A 43 5.99 5.93 2.22
C HIS A 43 7.48 5.63 2.11
N LEU A 44 7.93 4.90 1.09
CA LEU A 44 9.35 4.66 0.85
C LEU A 44 10.12 5.98 0.63
N ARG A 45 9.54 6.92 -0.12
CA ARG A 45 10.14 8.24 -0.36
C ARG A 45 10.35 9.08 0.91
N LEU A 46 9.65 8.79 2.00
CA LEU A 46 9.92 9.46 3.29
C LEU A 46 11.31 9.13 3.86
N LEU A 47 12.00 8.13 3.30
CA LEU A 47 13.34 7.72 3.68
C LEU A 47 14.45 8.55 2.97
N GLU A 48 14.09 9.45 2.07
CA GLU A 48 15.03 10.30 1.33
C GLU A 48 15.57 11.45 2.20
N GLY A 49 16.84 11.80 2.00
CA GLY A 49 17.45 13.05 2.47
C GLY A 49 18.19 13.00 3.81
N ASP A 50 17.81 12.13 4.76
CA ASP A 50 18.54 12.00 6.04
C ASP A 50 19.58 10.88 5.99
N CYS A 51 20.85 11.29 5.87
CA CYS A 51 21.98 10.37 5.88
C CYS A 51 22.43 10.01 7.30
N GLY A 52 22.10 10.77 8.36
CA GLY A 52 22.51 10.47 9.73
C GLY A 52 24.02 10.23 9.97
N GLY A 53 24.90 10.68 9.05
CA GLY A 53 26.34 10.42 9.07
C GLY A 53 26.82 9.24 8.20
N PHE A 54 25.93 8.53 7.51
CA PHE A 54 26.25 7.54 6.48
C PHE A 54 26.55 8.19 5.13
N ALA A 55 27.11 7.41 4.19
CA ALA A 55 27.45 7.88 2.85
C ALA A 55 26.22 8.08 1.93
N VAL A 56 25.10 7.42 2.24
CA VAL A 56 23.83 7.47 1.50
C VAL A 56 22.68 7.49 2.49
N ASP A 57 21.52 7.98 2.05
CA ASP A 57 20.30 7.94 2.86
C ASP A 57 19.65 6.55 2.86
N ARG A 58 18.57 6.42 3.63
CA ARG A 58 17.87 5.14 3.79
C ARG A 58 17.14 4.72 2.52
N MET A 59 16.62 5.65 1.73
CA MET A 59 15.97 5.33 0.46
C MET A 59 16.98 4.73 -0.53
N GLU A 60 18.14 5.35 -0.66
CA GLU A 60 19.20 4.84 -1.52
C GLU A 60 19.73 3.50 -1.03
N HIS A 61 19.87 3.32 0.29
CA HIS A 61 20.23 2.02 0.84
C HIS A 61 19.21 0.92 0.47
N CYS A 62 17.90 1.19 0.59
CA CYS A 62 16.84 0.27 0.17
C CYS A 62 16.95 -0.08 -1.33
N LEU A 63 17.14 0.92 -2.19
CA LEU A 63 17.30 0.70 -3.64
C LEU A 63 18.52 -0.17 -3.96
N GLN A 64 19.64 0.04 -3.26
CA GLN A 64 20.84 -0.77 -3.43
C GLN A 64 20.59 -2.23 -3.04
N THR A 65 19.89 -2.48 -1.93
CA THR A 65 19.57 -3.86 -1.48
C THR A 65 18.58 -4.54 -2.41
N ALA A 66 17.52 -3.85 -2.82
CA ALA A 66 16.53 -4.35 -3.78
C ALA A 66 17.19 -4.71 -5.12
N THR A 67 18.05 -3.84 -5.63
CA THR A 67 18.80 -4.07 -6.88
C THR A 67 19.70 -5.30 -6.79
N ARG A 68 20.36 -5.53 -5.64
CA ARG A 68 21.19 -6.73 -5.44
C ARG A 68 20.35 -8.00 -5.40
N ALA A 69 19.23 -7.99 -4.66
CA ALA A 69 18.31 -9.12 -4.60
C ALA A 69 17.71 -9.46 -5.97
N HIS A 70 17.31 -8.45 -6.74
CA HIS A 70 16.81 -8.62 -8.10
C HIS A 70 17.86 -9.25 -9.02
N ARG A 71 19.11 -8.78 -8.95
CA ARG A 71 20.24 -9.34 -9.72
C ARG A 71 20.63 -10.76 -9.28
N ASP A 72 20.36 -11.12 -8.03
CA ASP A 72 20.51 -12.48 -7.49
C ASP A 72 19.37 -13.43 -7.92
N GLY A 73 18.40 -12.95 -8.72
CA GLY A 73 17.31 -13.77 -9.25
C GLY A 73 16.28 -14.16 -8.19
N ARG A 74 16.15 -13.37 -7.12
CA ARG A 74 15.12 -13.55 -6.08
C ARG A 74 13.73 -13.24 -6.65
N ASP A 75 12.71 -13.85 -6.04
CA ASP A 75 11.33 -13.63 -6.44
C ASP A 75 10.84 -12.20 -6.11
N GLU A 76 9.72 -11.83 -6.72
CA GLU A 76 9.13 -10.49 -6.55
C GLU A 76 8.69 -10.21 -5.11
N GLU A 77 8.29 -11.24 -4.35
CA GLU A 77 7.90 -11.08 -2.94
C GLU A 77 9.11 -10.79 -2.04
N TYR A 78 10.31 -11.22 -2.45
CA TYR A 78 11.57 -11.00 -1.77
C TYR A 78 12.25 -9.67 -2.16
N VAL A 79 12.05 -9.21 -3.40
CA VAL A 79 12.61 -7.95 -3.91
C VAL A 79 11.68 -6.79 -3.52
N VAL A 80 11.95 -6.18 -2.35
CA VAL A 80 11.24 -5.01 -1.82
C VAL A 80 12.08 -3.75 -1.95
#